data_AF-A0A533RVS3-F1
#
_entry.id   AF-A0A533RVS3-F1
#
_cell.length_a   1.000
_cell.length_b   1.000
_cell.length_c   1.000
_cell.angle_alpha   90.00
_cell.angle_beta   90.00
_cell.angle_gamma   90.00
#
_symmetry.space_group_name_H-M   'P 1'
#
loop_
_entity.id
_entity.type
_entity.pdbx_description
1 polymer ?
#
loop_
_entity_poly.entity_id
_entity_poly.type
_entity_poly.pdbx_seq_one_letter_code
_entity_poly.pdbx_strand_id
1 'polypeptide(L)' 'MLSANLSDLWQNALSMMEKQVSIPAFETWLKNTIPIDFSNHTMVIQVPNAFAK' A
#
# COMPACT_ATOMS: atom_id res chain seq x y z
N MET A 1 13.64 6.49 -11.04
CA MET A 1 12.80 5.37 -11.52
C MET A 1 12.50 4.50 -10.33
N LEU A 2 11.22 4.29 -9.99
CA LEU A 2 10.82 3.30 -9.00
C LEU A 2 11.32 1.93 -9.49
N SER A 3 12.21 1.29 -8.75
CA SER A 3 12.69 -0.05 -9.09
C SER A 3 11.54 -1.04 -8.92
N ALA A 4 11.40 -2.02 -9.83
CA ALA A 4 10.36 -3.05 -9.75
C ALA A 4 10.25 -3.69 -8.35
N ASN A 5 11.39 -3.78 -7.66
CA ASN A 5 11.53 -4.24 -6.29
C ASN A 5 10.63 -3.52 -5.26
N LEU A 6 10.31 -2.23 -5.44
CA LEU A 6 9.48 -1.50 -4.47
C LEU A 6 8.00 -1.86 -4.58
N SER A 7 7.50 -1.97 -5.82
CA SER A 7 6.12 -2.41 -6.06
C SER A 7 5.90 -3.83 -5.55
N ASP A 8 6.86 -4.73 -5.77
CA ASP A 8 6.80 -6.10 -5.27
C ASP A 8 6.80 -6.16 -3.74
N LEU A 9 7.62 -5.33 -3.08
CA LEU A 9 7.65 -5.23 -1.62
C LEU A 9 6.31 -4.77 -1.06
N TRP A 10 5.70 -3.73 -1.64
CA TRP A 10 4.39 -3.25 -1.19
C TRP A 10 3.29 -4.27 -1.47
N GLN A 11 3.33 -4.97 -2.61
CA GLN A 11 2.37 -6.01 -2.93
C GLN A 11 2.44 -7.17 -1.92
N ASN A 12 3.65 -7.56 -1.49
CA ASN A 12 3.81 -8.55 -0.43
C ASN A 12 3.22 -8.07 0.91
N ALA A 13 3.43 -6.81 1.27
CA ALA A 13 2.83 -6.23 2.46
C ALA A 13 1.30 -6.20 2.37
N LEU A 14 0.73 -5.82 1.22
CA LEU A 14 -0.72 -5.85 0.96
C LEU A 14 -1.30 -7.25 1.14
N SER A 15 -0.67 -8.28 0.58
CA SER A 15 -1.12 -9.68 0.72
C SER A 15 -1.04 -10.20 2.16
N MET A 16 -0.13 -9.66 2.99
CA MET A 16 -0.10 -9.95 4.41
C MET A 16 -1.23 -9.22 5.17
N MET A 17 -1.49 -7.95 4.83
CA MET A 17 -2.55 -7.15 5.46
C MET A 17 -3.95 -7.63 5.10
N GLU A 18 -4.19 -8.12 3.88
CA GLU A 18 -5.46 -8.70 3.43
C GLU A 18 -5.95 -9.83 4.37
N LYS A 19 -5.01 -10.58 4.97
CA LYS A 19 -5.29 -11.67 5.91
C LYS A 19 -5.53 -11.20 7.34
N GLN A 20 -5.22 -9.93 7.65
CA GLN A 20 -5.23 -9.38 9.01
C GLN A 20 -6.37 -8.40 9.26
N VAL A 21 -7.00 -7.89 8.20
CA VAL A 21 -8.15 -6.97 8.29
C VAL A 21 -9.39 -7.58 7.64
N SER A 22 -10.56 -6.99 7.87
CA SER A 22 -11.78 -7.44 7.18
C SER A 22 -11.70 -7.13 5.69
N ILE A 23 -12.30 -7.99 4.85
CA ILE A 23 -12.37 -7.78 3.40
C ILE A 23 -12.88 -6.36 3.05
N PRO A 24 -13.98 -5.85 3.64
CA PRO A 24 -14.45 -4.49 3.33
C PRO A 24 -13.44 -3.40 3.69
N ALA A 25 -12.71 -3.56 4.80
CA ALA A 25 -11.67 -2.60 5.19
C ALA A 25 -10.48 -2.64 4.23
N PHE A 26 -10.04 -3.83 3.83
CA PHE A 26 -8.94 -3.98 2.87
C PHE A 26 -9.29 -3.34 1.51
N GLU A 27 -10.46 -3.67 0.97
CA GLU A 27 -10.89 -3.17 -0.34
C GLU A 27 -11.08 -1.65 -0.36
N THR A 28 -11.59 -1.08 0.74
CA THR A 28 -11.84 0.36 0.84
C THR A 28 -10.56 1.15 1.04
N TRP A 29 -9.65 0.69 1.91
CA TRP A 29 -8.56 1.52 2.43
C TRP A 29 -7.18 1.17 1.89
N LEU A 30 -6.93 -0.09 1.50
CA LEU A 30 -5.56 -0.58 1.28
C LEU A 30 -5.33 -1.04 -0.16
N LYS A 31 -6.30 -1.72 -0.78
CA LYS A 31 -6.16 -2.38 -2.09
C LYS A 31 -5.63 -1.47 -3.20
N ASN A 32 -6.02 -0.19 -3.20
CA ASN A 32 -5.70 0.76 -4.27
C ASN A 32 -4.57 1.74 -3.90
N THR A 33 -3.76 1.39 -2.91
CA THR A 33 -2.61 2.19 -2.48
C THR A 33 -1.34 1.80 -3.22
N ILE A 34 -0.48 2.77 -3.53
CA ILE A 34 0.74 2.52 -4.31
C ILE A 34 1.96 3.16 -3.62
N PRO A 35 3.14 2.51 -3.64
CA PRO A 35 4.35 3.11 -3.12
C PRO A 35 4.90 4.13 -4.12
N ILE A 36 5.24 5.33 -3.64
CA ILE A 36 5.77 6.41 -4.49
C ILE A 36 7.20 6.82 -4.12
N ASP A 37 7.64 6.51 -2.91
CA ASP A 37 9.03 6.70 -2.49
C ASP A 37 9.43 5.67 -1.41
N PHE A 38 10.72 5.36 -1.35
CA PHE A 38 11.32 4.60 -0.26
C PHE A 38 12.72 5.13 0.04
N SER A 39 12.85 5.78 1.18
CA SER A 39 14.09 6.40 1.61
C SER A 39 14.21 6.34 3.13
N ASN A 40 15.42 6.16 3.65
CA ASN A 40 15.67 6.11 5.10
C ASN A 40 14.75 5.12 5.86
N HIS A 41 14.52 3.93 5.29
CA HIS A 41 13.61 2.91 5.84
C HIS A 41 12.15 3.38 5.98
N THR A 42 11.77 4.45 5.29
CA THR A 42 10.42 5.00 5.28
C THR A 42 9.83 4.84 3.88
N MET A 43 8.66 4.21 3.79
CA MET A 43 7.92 4.09 2.53
C MET A 43 6.79 5.10 2.50
N VAL A 44 6.74 5.91 1.45
CA VAL A 44 5.64 6.85 1.22
C VAL A 44 4.61 6.17 0.33
N ILE A 45 3.39 6.07 0.84
CA ILE A 45 2.26 5.42 0.16
C ILE A 45 1.26 6.48 -0.28
N GLN A 46 0.94 6.47 -1.57
CA GLN A 46 -0.14 7.27 -2.12
C GLN A 46 -1.48 6.57 -1.94
N VAL A 47 -2.47 7.35 -1.53
CA VAL A 47 -3.88 6.96 -1.47
C VAL A 47 -4.65 7.53 -2.66
N PRO A 48 -5.75 6.88 -3.12
CA PRO A 48 -6.50 7.31 -4.30
C PRO A 48 -7.22 8.65 -4.13
N ASN A 49 -7.51 9.06 -2.88
CA ASN A 49 -8.10 10.35 -2.54
C ASN A 49 -7.68 10.75 -1.12
N ALA A 50 -7.92 12.01 -0.76
CA ALA A 50 -7.86 12.42 0.64
C ALA A 50 -8.89 11.59 1.42
N PHE A 51 -8.42 10.88 2.45
CA PHE A 51 -9.16 9.89 3.25
C PHE A 51 -10.67 10.18 3.34
N ALA A 52 -11.47 9.14 3.08
CA ALA A 52 -12.93 9.19 3.24
C ALA A 52 -13.30 9.73 4.63
N LYS A 53 -14.21 10.71 4.64
CA LYS A 53 -14.77 11.36 5.84
C LYS A 53 -15.73 10.44 6.58
#